data_AF-A0A2H9LNH0-F1
#
_entry.id   AF-A0A2H9LNH0-F1
#
_cell.length_a   1.000
_cell.length_b   1.000
_cell.length_c   1.000
_cell.angle_alpha   90.00
_cell.angle_beta   90.00
_cell.angle_gamma   90.00
#
_symmetry.space_group_name_H-M   'P 1'
#
loop_
_entity.id
_entity.type
_entity.pdbx_description
1 polymer ?
#
loop_
_entity_poly.entity_id
_entity_poly.type
_entity_poly.pdbx_seq_one_letter_code
_entity_poly.pdbx_strand_id
1 'polypeptide(L)'
;MTEQPKSSLFDLVRLKELGGFKAGDLLAVDPELEVKFMLYIGRTVKHDKMTSNLVLKTGLSAYTKEPLNVFLRGESSIGKT
;
A
#
# COMPACT_ATOMS: atom_id res chain seq x y z
N MET A 1 -18.92 22.47 3.23
CA MET A 1 -18.01 21.59 4.00
C MET A 1 -18.55 20.18 3.88
N THR A 2 -18.06 19.40 2.91
CA THR A 2 -18.45 18.00 2.75
C THR A 2 -17.57 17.15 3.66
N GLU A 3 -18.19 16.40 4.55
CA GLU A 3 -17.53 15.44 5.45
C GLU A 3 -16.64 14.51 4.62
N GLN A 4 -15.36 14.45 4.95
CA GLN A 4 -14.46 13.44 4.40
C GLN A 4 -14.87 12.09 5.02
N PRO A 5 -15.35 11.12 4.22
CA PRO A 5 -15.75 9.83 4.77
C PRO A 5 -14.54 9.15 5.41
N LYS A 6 -14.76 8.51 6.57
CA LYS A 6 -13.79 7.66 7.28
C LYS A 6 -12.93 6.91 6.26
N SER A 7 -11.65 7.26 6.20
CA SER A 7 -10.77 6.96 5.08
C SER A 7 -10.79 5.48 4.70
N SER A 8 -11.55 5.14 3.67
CA SER A 8 -11.37 3.92 2.93
C SER A 8 -10.10 4.09 2.10
N LEU A 9 -9.21 3.09 2.09
CA LEU A 9 -8.04 3.06 1.20
C LEU A 9 -8.46 3.21 -0.29
N PHE A 10 -9.71 2.87 -0.60
CA PHE A 10 -10.26 2.78 -1.94
C PHE A 10 -11.54 3.61 -2.10
N ASP A 11 -11.67 4.31 -3.21
CA ASP A 11 -12.95 4.85 -3.68
C ASP A 11 -13.68 3.75 -4.46
N LEU A 12 -14.49 2.98 -3.73
CA LEU A 12 -15.16 1.79 -4.30
C LEU A 12 -16.15 2.15 -5.42
N VAL A 13 -16.72 3.35 -5.40
CA VAL A 13 -17.67 3.80 -6.43
C VAL A 13 -16.90 4.05 -7.74
N ARG A 14 -15.81 4.80 -7.67
CA ARG A 14 -14.96 5.07 -8.84
C ARG A 14 -14.30 3.81 -9.39
N LEU A 15 -13.82 2.91 -8.53
CA LEU A 15 -13.17 1.66 -8.97
C LEU A 15 -14.17 0.70 -9.64
N LYS A 16 -15.44 0.71 -9.21
CA LYS A 16 -16.52 -0.03 -9.88
C LYS A 16 -16.71 0.43 -11.32
N GLU A 17 -16.71 1.74 -11.55
CA GLU A 17 -16.87 2.33 -12.89
C GLU A 17 -15.71 1.94 -13.84
N LEU A 18 -14.51 1.77 -13.29
CA LEU A 18 -13.31 1.33 -14.02
C LEU A 18 -13.21 -0.20 -14.22
N GLY A 19 -14.23 -0.96 -13.80
CA GLY A 19 -14.28 -2.42 -13.96
C GLY A 19 -13.63 -3.24 -12.84
N GLY A 20 -13.26 -2.60 -11.73
CA GLY A 20 -12.53 -3.21 -10.61
C GLY A 20 -13.33 -4.17 -9.72
N PHE A 21 -14.30 -4.95 -10.20
CA PHE A 21 -15.18 -5.74 -9.32
C PHE A 21 -14.57 -7.05 -8.80
N LYS A 22 -13.39 -7.46 -9.27
CA LYS A 22 -12.61 -8.58 -8.72
C LYS A 22 -11.54 -8.05 -7.78
N ALA A 23 -11.21 -8.82 -6.74
CA ALA A 23 -10.27 -8.40 -5.70
C ALA A 23 -8.89 -7.93 -6.25
N GLY A 24 -8.40 -8.56 -7.32
CA GLY A 24 -7.16 -8.14 -7.99
C GLY A 24 -7.33 -6.92 -8.88
N ASP A 25 -8.50 -6.74 -9.49
CA ASP A 25 -8.78 -5.65 -10.43
C ASP A 25 -8.88 -4.30 -9.68
N LEU A 26 -9.37 -4.29 -8.44
CA LEU A 26 -9.36 -3.10 -7.57
C LEU A 26 -7.95 -2.50 -7.40
N LEU A 27 -6.95 -3.37 -7.27
CA LEU A 27 -5.55 -2.94 -7.12
C LEU A 27 -4.95 -2.52 -8.47
N ALA A 28 -5.31 -3.22 -9.54
CA ALA A 28 -4.78 -2.97 -10.88
C ALA A 28 -5.31 -1.68 -11.53
N VAL A 29 -6.51 -1.22 -11.15
CA VAL A 29 -7.17 -0.05 -11.77
C VAL A 29 -6.94 1.26 -11.02
N ASP A 30 -6.27 1.25 -9.87
CA ASP A 30 -5.98 2.46 -9.08
C ASP A 30 -4.54 2.95 -9.31
N PRO A 31 -4.31 3.97 -10.18
CA PRO A 31 -2.97 4.51 -10.43
C PRO A 31 -2.38 5.22 -9.21
N GLU A 32 -3.18 5.57 -8.21
CA GLU A 32 -2.75 6.25 -6.99
C GLU A 32 -2.58 5.28 -5.80
N LEU A 33 -2.70 3.97 -6.03
CA LEU A 33 -2.65 2.95 -4.98
C LEU A 33 -1.40 3.06 -4.10
N GLU A 34 -0.23 3.24 -4.72
CA GLU A 34 1.04 3.40 -3.99
C GLU A 34 0.96 4.61 -3.05
N VAL A 35 0.49 5.75 -3.54
CA VAL A 35 0.38 6.98 -2.72
C VAL A 35 -0.63 6.81 -1.59
N LYS A 36 -1.81 6.23 -1.88
CA LYS A 36 -2.86 5.98 -0.88
C LYS A 36 -2.39 5.01 0.20
N PHE A 37 -1.69 3.94 -0.19
CA PHE A 37 -1.09 3.00 0.75
C PHE A 37 -0.04 3.68 1.63
N MET A 38 0.84 4.49 1.04
CA MET A 38 1.87 5.23 1.78
C MET A 38 1.27 6.24 2.77
N LEU A 39 0.16 6.89 2.42
CA LEU A 39 -0.59 7.76 3.34
C LEU A 39 -1.27 6.97 4.47
N TYR A 40 -1.79 5.78 4.16
CA TYR A 40 -2.42 4.90 5.15
C TYR A 40 -1.39 4.37 6.17
N ILE A 41 -0.28 3.80 5.69
CA ILE A 41 0.76 3.23 6.56
C ILE A 41 1.51 4.32 7.35
N GLY A 42 1.59 5.54 6.81
CA GLY A 42 2.19 6.70 7.49
C GLY A 42 1.50 7.09 8.81
N ARG A 43 0.30 6.55 9.08
CA ARG A 43 -0.40 6.75 10.37
C ARG A 43 0.27 6.02 11.51
N THR A 44 0.87 4.87 11.22
CA THR A 44 1.55 4.01 12.21
C THR A 44 3.06 4.14 12.09
N VAL A 45 3.61 4.19 10.88
CA VAL A 45 5.05 4.31 10.62
C VAL A 45 5.41 5.74 10.18
N LYS A 46 5.80 6.59 11.14
CA LYS A 46 5.87 8.05 10.91
C LYS A 46 7.10 8.57 10.15
N HIS A 47 8.16 7.79 9.97
CA HIS A 47 9.44 8.32 9.45
C HIS A 47 10.18 7.45 8.44
N ASP A 48 9.60 6.32 8.01
CA ASP A 48 10.30 5.40 7.11
C ASP A 48 9.52 5.11 5.82
N LYS A 49 9.41 6.15 4.98
CA LYS A 49 8.70 6.06 3.70
C LYS A 49 9.43 5.13 2.71
N MET A 50 10.76 5.11 2.73
CA MET A 50 11.54 4.32 1.79
C MET A 50 11.39 2.82 2.11
N THR A 51 11.60 2.43 3.36
CA THR A 51 11.44 1.02 3.76
C THR A 51 10.00 0.56 3.61
N SER A 52 9.01 1.40 3.96
CA SER A 52 7.59 1.02 3.78
C SER A 52 7.24 0.75 2.31
N ASN A 53 7.78 1.54 1.38
CA ASN A 53 7.60 1.31 -0.05
C ASN A 53 8.33 0.03 -0.51
N LEU A 54 9.56 -0.18 -0.05
CA LEU A 54 10.33 -1.38 -0.37
C LEU A 54 9.64 -2.65 0.13
N VAL A 55 9.10 -2.65 1.34
CA VAL A 55 8.33 -3.77 1.92
C VAL A 55 7.06 -4.03 1.11
N LEU A 56 6.31 -2.98 0.73
CA LEU A 56 5.13 -3.12 -0.13
C LEU A 56 5.49 -3.82 -1.46
N LYS A 57 6.52 -3.32 -2.16
CA LYS A 57 6.97 -3.87 -3.45
C LYS A 57 7.45 -5.31 -3.31
N THR A 58 8.12 -5.63 -2.21
CA THR A 58 8.54 -7.00 -1.89
C THR A 58 7.33 -7.92 -1.72
N GLY A 59 6.31 -7.50 -0.96
CA GLY A 59 5.08 -8.28 -0.81
C GLY A 59 4.35 -8.52 -2.15
N LEU A 60 4.29 -7.51 -3.02
CA LEU A 60 3.71 -7.66 -4.36
C LEU A 60 4.52 -8.59 -5.26
N SER A 61 5.85 -8.54 -5.16
CA SER A 61 6.75 -9.37 -5.96
C SER A 61 6.59 -10.87 -5.71
N ALA A 62 5.99 -11.28 -4.58
CA ALA A 62 5.68 -12.69 -4.31
C ALA A 62 4.77 -13.32 -5.38
N TYR A 63 4.03 -12.51 -6.16
CA TYR A 63 3.16 -12.94 -7.24
C TYR A 63 3.75 -12.73 -8.64
N THR A 64 5.01 -12.31 -8.75
CA THR A 64 5.71 -12.16 -10.03
C THR A 64 6.62 -13.37 -10.30
N LYS A 65 7.18 -13.46 -11.51
CA LYS A 65 8.14 -14.52 -11.87
C LYS A 65 9.48 -14.39 -11.12
N GLU A 66 9.78 -13.20 -10.62
CA GLU A 66 11.04 -12.85 -9.98
C GLU A 66 10.74 -12.16 -8.64
N PRO A 67 10.47 -12.95 -7.58
CA PRO A 67 10.18 -12.39 -6.27
C PRO A 67 11.42 -11.73 -5.68
N LEU A 68 11.22 -10.60 -5.02
CA LEU A 68 12.25 -9.87 -4.29
C LEU A 68 12.34 -10.41 -2.86
N ASN A 69 13.55 -10.39 -2.31
CA ASN A 69 13.81 -10.66 -0.90
C ASN A 69 14.35 -9.40 -0.24
N VAL A 70 13.83 -9.05 0.93
CA VAL A 70 14.26 -7.87 1.70
C VAL A 70 14.51 -8.28 3.15
N PHE A 71 15.66 -7.82 3.67
CA PHE A 71 16.06 -8.01 5.05
C PHE A 71 16.32 -6.65 5.69
N LEU A 72 15.67 -6.38 6.82
CA LEU A 72 15.86 -5.13 7.56
C LEU A 72 16.90 -5.33 8.65
N ARG A 73 17.92 -4.45 8.69
CA ARG A 73 18.96 -4.43 9.72
C ARG A 73 19.06 -3.03 10.32
N GLY A 74 19.25 -2.96 11.63
CA GLY A 74 19.39 -1.71 12.37
C GLY A 74 19.29 -1.94 13.87
N GLU A 75 19.46 -0.86 14.65
CA GLU A 75 19.39 -0.87 16.11
C GLU A 75 18.09 -1.48 16.65
N SER A 76 18.11 -1.99 17.88
CA SER A 76 16.92 -2.53 18.52
C SER A 76 15.81 -1.47 18.64
N SER A 77 14.56 -1.92 18.72
CA SER A 77 13.39 -1.04 18.99
C SER A 77 13.03 -0.02 17.90
N ILE A 78 13.54 -0.16 16.67
CA ILE A 78 13.12 0.66 15.52
C ILE A 78 11.88 0.15 14.78
N GLY A 79 11.18 -0.85 15.33
CA GLY A 79 9.99 -1.44 14.70
C GLY A 79 10.29 -2.44 13.56
N LYS A 80 11.32 -3.28 13.72
CA LYS A 80 11.65 -4.37 12.77
C LYS A 80 10.78 -5.63 12.94
N THR A 81 10.13 -5.80 14.09
CA THR A 81 9.27 -6.93 14.46
C THR A 81 7.82 -6.47 14.47
#